data_AF-A0A960NLC2-F1
#
_entry.id   AF-A0A960NLC2-F1
#
_cell.length_a   1.000
_cell.length_b   1.000
_cell.length_c   1.000
_cell.angle_alpha   90.00
_cell.angle_beta   90.00
_cell.angle_gamma   90.00
#
_symmetry.space_group_name_H-M   'P 1'
#
loop_
_entity.id
_entity.type
_entity.pdbx_description
1 polymer ?
#
loop_
_entity_poly.entity_id
_entity_poly.type
_entity_poly.pdbx_seq_one_letter_code
_entity_poly.pdbx_strand_id
1 'polypeptide(L)'
;MIVLDIYRYALWNLILKDFRVRYRNMSLGVLWSILNPLIMLGVLVVVFGYIYPNKTIQYYPVFLLLGLIPFNFFSLCISSSTTALLENSSLIKKLMFPRIILPVSIVLSQVIHLVIQLGLLAVFIVMFHVPITVHYLWLPLIFMV
;
A
#
# COMPACT_ATOMS: atom_id res chain seq x y z
N MET A 1 -33.25 3.15 4.27
CA MET A 1 -32.44 4.32 3.89
C MET A 1 -31.48 4.71 5.02
N ILE A 2 -31.96 5.01 6.23
CA ILE A 2 -31.16 5.46 7.39
C ILE A 2 -29.98 4.52 7.77
N VAL A 3 -30.17 3.21 7.69
CA VAL A 3 -29.15 2.22 8.10
C VAL A 3 -27.92 2.22 7.18
N LEU A 4 -28.10 2.46 5.87
CA LEU A 4 -27.00 2.56 4.90
C LEU A 4 -26.14 3.81 5.12
N ASP A 5 -26.76 4.92 5.51
CA ASP A 5 -26.06 6.17 5.80
C ASP A 5 -25.20 6.05 7.05
N ILE A 6 -25.67 5.33 8.08
CA ILE A 6 -24.89 5.04 9.29
C ILE A 6 -23.65 4.19 8.96
N TYR A 7 -23.76 3.19 8.08
CA TYR A 7 -22.61 2.38 7.67
C TYR A 7 -21.59 3.19 6.87
N ARG A 8 -22.04 4.03 5.94
CA ARG A 8 -21.16 4.93 5.19
C ARG A 8 -20.44 5.90 6.13
N TYR A 9 -21.16 6.49 7.07
CA TYR A 9 -20.59 7.40 8.06
C TYR A 9 -19.57 6.72 8.98
N ALA A 10 -19.87 5.50 9.46
CA ALA A 10 -18.94 4.71 10.26
C ALA A 10 -17.68 4.33 9.49
N LEU A 11 -17.83 3.87 8.24
CA LEU A 11 -16.71 3.53 7.35
C LEU A 11 -15.84 4.76 7.07
N TRP A 12 -16.44 5.92 6.81
CA TRP A 12 -15.70 7.16 6.58
C TRP A 12 -14.92 7.61 7.82
N ASN A 13 -15.55 7.54 9.01
CA ASN A 13 -14.88 7.89 10.25
C ASN A 13 -13.75 6.93 10.63
N LEU A 14 -13.88 5.63 10.31
CA LEU A 14 -12.82 4.65 10.54
C LEU A 14 -11.62 4.92 9.61
N ILE A 15 -11.87 5.17 8.32
CA ILE A 15 -10.83 5.54 7.36
C ILE A 15 -10.12 6.82 7.80
N LEU A 16 -10.87 7.86 8.18
CA LEU A 16 -10.32 9.11 8.68
C LEU A 16 -9.54 8.94 9.99
N LYS A 17 -9.99 8.08 10.89
CA LYS A 17 -9.30 7.76 12.15
C LYS A 17 -7.96 7.11 11.85
N ASP A 18 -7.94 6.07 11.02
CA ASP A 18 -6.74 5.32 10.68
C ASP A 18 -5.73 6.21 9.94
N PHE A 19 -6.22 7.05 9.04
CA PHE A 19 -5.41 8.08 8.40
C PHE A 19 -4.83 9.05 9.42
N ARG A 20 -5.66 9.63 10.31
CA ARG A 20 -5.22 10.61 11.30
C ARG A 20 -4.30 10.00 12.36
N VAL A 21 -4.37 8.69 12.63
CA VAL A 21 -3.42 8.01 13.53
C VAL A 21 -2.09 7.80 12.81
N ARG A 22 -2.12 7.32 11.57
CA ARG A 22 -0.91 7.02 10.79
C ARG A 22 -0.14 8.26 10.34
N TYR A 23 -0.84 9.36 10.07
CA TYR A 23 -0.28 10.61 9.58
C TYR A 23 -0.32 11.75 10.61
N ARG A 24 -0.67 11.50 11.87
CA ARG A 24 -0.75 12.56 12.92
C ARG A 24 0.54 13.36 13.07
N ASN A 25 1.67 12.70 12.83
CA ASN A 25 3.00 13.28 12.88
C ASN A 25 3.59 13.27 11.46
N MET A 26 2.93 13.98 10.53
CA MET A 26 3.03 13.89 9.06
C MET A 26 4.44 13.75 8.45
N SER A 27 5.52 14.09 9.17
CA SER A 27 6.89 13.86 8.70
C SER A 27 7.36 12.41 8.86
N LEU A 28 7.03 11.70 9.95
CA LEU A 28 7.64 10.40 10.21
C LEU A 28 6.94 9.26 9.46
N GLY A 29 5.60 9.30 9.37
CA GLY A 29 4.82 8.25 8.71
C GLY A 29 5.00 8.20 7.19
N VAL A 30 4.89 9.34 6.51
CA VAL A 30 5.08 9.44 5.05
C VAL A 30 6.52 9.07 4.69
N LEU A 31 7.50 9.64 5.40
CA LEU A 31 8.91 9.37 5.17
C LEU A 31 9.21 7.88 5.34
N TRP A 32 8.67 7.25 6.38
CA TRP A 32 8.86 5.82 6.62
C TRP A 32 8.26 4.94 5.51
N SER A 33 7.08 5.30 5.00
CA SER A 33 6.44 4.60 3.88
C SER A 33 7.28 4.61 2.60
N ILE A 34 8.14 5.61 2.42
CA ILE A 34 9.08 5.71 1.28
C ILE A 34 10.43 5.04 1.63
N LEU A 35 10.90 5.24 2.86
CA LEU A 35 12.20 4.75 3.31
C LEU A 35 12.25 3.21 3.32
N ASN A 36 11.20 2.56 3.82
CA ASN A 36 11.14 1.10 3.90
C ASN A 36 11.33 0.40 2.53
N PRO A 37 10.54 0.72 1.48
CA PRO A 37 10.76 0.14 0.15
C PRO A 37 12.09 0.56 -0.47
N LEU A 38 12.61 1.76 -0.20
CA LEU A 38 13.93 2.18 -0.70
C LEU A 38 15.08 1.38 -0.07
N ILE A 39 15.03 1.11 1.24
CA ILE A 39 16.02 0.27 1.92
C ILE A 39 15.96 -1.15 1.34
N MET A 40 14.76 -1.72 1.23
CA MET A 40 14.57 -3.05 0.65
C MET A 40 15.09 -3.12 -0.79
N LEU A 41 14.77 -2.11 -1.60
CA LEU A 41 15.28 -1.98 -2.96
C LEU A 41 16.80 -1.89 -2.98
N GLY A 42 17.40 -1.04 -2.13
CA GLY A 42 18.84 -0.87 -2.04
C GLY A 42 19.55 -2.18 -1.73
N VAL A 43 19.05 -2.93 -0.75
CA VAL A 43 19.59 -4.27 -0.42
C VAL A 43 19.49 -5.21 -1.61
N LEU A 44 18.32 -5.29 -2.26
CA LEU A 44 18.11 -6.19 -3.40
C LEU A 44 18.94 -5.79 -4.63
N VAL A 45 19.11 -4.50 -4.90
CA VAL A 45 19.98 -3.99 -5.97
C VAL A 45 21.45 -4.27 -5.66
N VAL A 46 21.89 -4.12 -4.41
CA VAL A 46 23.28 -4.48 -4.04
C VAL A 46 23.53 -5.97 -4.26
N VAL A 47 22.64 -6.83 -3.75
CA VAL A 47 22.83 -8.29 -3.84
C VAL A 47 22.65 -8.82 -5.26
N PHE A 48 21.57 -8.46 -5.94
CA PHE A 48 21.22 -9.05 -7.23
C PHE A 48 21.52 -8.15 -8.44
N GLY A 49 21.84 -6.88 -8.20
CA GLY A 49 22.33 -5.97 -9.24
C GLY A 49 23.85 -5.91 -9.31
N TYR A 50 24.56 -5.95 -8.17
CA TYR A 50 26.03 -5.82 -8.13
C TYR A 50 26.77 -7.13 -7.80
N ILE A 51 26.30 -7.93 -6.84
CA ILE A 51 26.99 -9.19 -6.45
C ILE A 51 26.65 -10.33 -7.43
N TYR A 52 25.38 -10.48 -7.80
CA TYR A 52 24.90 -11.45 -8.79
C TYR A 52 24.20 -10.77 -9.99
N PRO A 53 24.92 -9.98 -10.80
CA PRO A 53 24.33 -9.13 -11.82
C PRO A 53 23.63 -9.97 -12.90
N ASN A 54 22.32 -9.81 -13.01
CA ASN A 54 21.57 -10.34 -14.14
C ASN A 54 21.58 -9.34 -15.31
N LYS A 55 22.44 -9.58 -16.31
CA LYS A 55 22.58 -8.69 -17.49
C LYS A 55 21.38 -8.68 -18.43
N THR A 56 20.41 -9.57 -18.26
CA THR A 56 19.21 -9.62 -19.12
C THR A 56 18.19 -8.53 -18.78
N ILE A 57 18.24 -7.96 -17.57
CA ILE A 57 17.27 -6.97 -17.10
C ILE A 57 17.90 -5.59 -17.11
N GLN A 58 17.50 -4.74 -18.07
CA GLN A 58 18.08 -3.41 -18.26
C GLN A 58 17.72 -2.41 -17.14
N TYR A 59 16.49 -2.47 -16.61
CA TYR A 59 15.99 -1.54 -15.59
C TYR A 59 15.72 -2.27 -14.26
N TYR A 60 16.76 -2.89 -13.70
CA TYR A 60 16.63 -3.78 -12.54
C TYR A 60 15.95 -3.14 -11.31
N PRO A 61 16.23 -1.87 -10.92
CA PRO A 61 15.53 -1.25 -9.79
C PRO A 61 14.03 -1.05 -10.04
N VAL A 62 13.64 -0.68 -11.26
CA VAL A 62 12.23 -0.51 -11.64
C VAL A 62 11.52 -1.86 -11.68
N PHE A 63 12.18 -2.89 -12.20
CA PHE A 63 11.68 -4.27 -12.19
C PHE A 63 11.40 -4.77 -10.77
N LEU A 64 12.30 -4.50 -9.82
CA LEU A 64 12.10 -4.87 -8.42
C LEU A 64 10.93 -4.12 -7.78
N LEU A 65 10.82 -2.80 -7.99
CA LEU A 65 9.71 -2.01 -7.48
C LEU A 65 8.36 -2.51 -7.99
N LEU A 66 8.27 -2.91 -9.27
CA LEU A 66 7.04 -3.46 -9.85
C LEU A 66 6.55 -4.72 -9.12
N GLY A 67 7.45 -5.55 -8.60
CA GLY A 67 7.06 -6.72 -7.79
C GLY A 67 6.84 -6.39 -6.32
N LEU A 68 7.69 -5.53 -5.74
CA LEU A 68 7.67 -5.19 -4.31
C LEU A 68 6.42 -4.41 -3.91
N ILE A 69 5.98 -3.45 -4.71
CA ILE A 69 4.86 -2.57 -4.36
C ILE A 69 3.55 -3.36 -4.19
N PRO A 70 3.08 -4.17 -5.17
CA PRO A 70 1.84 -4.93 -5.01
C PRO A 70 1.95 -5.98 -3.90
N PHE A 71 3.09 -6.67 -3.80
CA PHE A 71 3.31 -7.66 -2.75
C PHE A 71 3.24 -7.04 -1.34
N ASN A 72 3.90 -5.89 -1.13
CA ASN A 72 3.85 -5.19 0.15
C ASN A 72 2.45 -4.67 0.46
N PHE A 73 1.75 -4.10 -0.52
CA PHE A 73 0.37 -3.66 -0.34
C PHE A 73 -0.54 -4.81 0.11
N PHE A 74 -0.46 -5.95 -0.58
CA PHE A 74 -1.21 -7.15 -0.25
C PHE A 74 -0.89 -7.68 1.16
N SER A 75 0.40 -7.83 1.47
CA SER A 75 0.88 -8.29 2.77
C SER A 75 0.40 -7.39 3.92
N LEU A 76 0.46 -6.07 3.73
CA LEU A 76 -0.04 -5.08 4.69
C LEU A 76 -1.57 -5.17 4.87
N CYS A 77 -2.31 -5.33 3.77
CA CYS A 77 -3.77 -5.45 3.83
C CYS A 77 -4.20 -6.69 4.63
N ILE A 78 -3.60 -7.86 4.36
CA ILE A 78 -3.93 -9.10 5.05
C ILE A 78 -3.54 -9.04 6.52
N SER A 79 -2.31 -8.62 6.82
CA SER A 79 -1.82 -8.54 8.19
C SER A 79 -2.68 -7.60 9.04
N SER A 80 -2.94 -6.39 8.56
CA SER A 80 -3.77 -5.41 9.27
C SER A 80 -5.24 -5.82 9.35
N SER A 81 -5.80 -6.44 8.31
CA SER A 81 -7.20 -6.90 8.33
C SER A 81 -7.43 -8.04 9.31
N THR A 82 -6.42 -8.88 9.55
CA THR A 82 -6.49 -10.00 10.49
C THR A 82 -6.54 -9.51 11.93
N THR A 83 -5.78 -8.48 12.29
CA THR A 83 -5.77 -7.91 13.65
C THR A 83 -6.91 -6.91 13.89
N ALA A 84 -7.51 -6.39 12.83
CA ALA A 84 -8.61 -5.41 12.84
C ALA A 84 -9.74 -5.71 13.82
N LEU A 85 -10.16 -6.98 13.87
CA LEU A 85 -11.28 -7.44 14.70
C LEU A 85 -10.95 -7.37 16.19
N LEU A 86 -9.69 -7.67 16.54
CA LEU A 86 -9.20 -7.61 17.91
C LEU A 86 -9.06 -6.15 18.36
N GLU A 87 -8.46 -5.32 17.52
CA GLU A 87 -8.21 -3.89 17.78
C GLU A 87 -9.50 -3.07 17.91
N ASN A 88 -10.52 -3.40 17.09
CA ASN A 88 -11.81 -2.72 17.12
C ASN A 88 -12.90 -3.49 17.91
N SER A 89 -12.50 -4.45 18.75
CA SER A 89 -13.42 -5.30 19.52
C SER A 89 -14.36 -4.51 20.44
N SER A 90 -13.91 -3.36 20.97
CA SER A 90 -14.74 -2.44 21.77
C SER A 90 -15.82 -1.72 20.95
N LEU A 91 -15.55 -1.47 19.66
CA LEU A 91 -16.48 -0.85 18.72
C LEU A 91 -17.56 -1.86 18.30
N ILE A 92 -17.14 -3.10 18.00
CA ILE A 92 -18.03 -4.21 17.61
C ILE A 92 -19.06 -4.50 18.72
N LYS A 93 -18.65 -4.40 19.98
CA LYS A 93 -19.55 -4.64 21.13
C LYS A 93 -20.58 -3.51 21.36
N LYS A 94 -20.31 -2.29 20.88
CA LYS A 94 -21.15 -1.11 21.15
C LYS A 94 -22.14 -0.78 20.03
N LEU A 95 -21.89 -1.26 18.81
CA LEU A 95 -22.64 -0.90 17.63
C LEU A 95 -22.87 -2.14 16.76
N MET A 96 -24.11 -2.39 16.35
CA MET A 96 -24.45 -3.53 15.48
C MET A 96 -24.19 -3.17 14.01
N PHE A 97 -22.98 -3.46 13.52
CA PHE A 97 -22.64 -3.34 12.09
C PHE A 97 -22.02 -4.64 11.53
N PRO A 98 -22.16 -4.90 10.21
CA PRO A 98 -21.52 -6.02 9.54
C PRO A 98 -20.00 -6.01 9.76
N ARG A 99 -19.44 -7.12 10.21
CA ARG A 99 -18.00 -7.24 10.55
C ARG A 99 -17.08 -7.01 9.33
N ILE A 100 -17.61 -7.21 8.12
CA ILE A 100 -16.89 -7.00 6.84
C ILE A 100 -16.47 -5.55 6.61
N ILE A 101 -17.13 -4.59 7.26
CA ILE A 101 -16.81 -3.16 7.15
C ILE A 101 -15.40 -2.85 7.71
N LEU A 102 -14.92 -3.61 8.69
CA LEU A 102 -13.61 -3.39 9.32
C LEU A 102 -12.45 -3.73 8.36
N PRO A 103 -12.35 -4.94 7.78
CA PRO A 103 -11.36 -5.22 6.73
C PRO A 103 -11.43 -4.26 5.55
N VAL A 104 -12.64 -3.93 5.09
CA VAL A 104 -12.81 -3.01 3.94
C VAL A 104 -12.28 -1.61 4.25
N SER A 105 -12.54 -1.09 5.45
CA SER A 105 -11.97 0.17 5.93
C SER A 105 -10.44 0.16 5.90
N ILE A 106 -9.83 -0.96 6.30
CA ILE A 106 -8.37 -1.11 6.33
C ILE A 106 -7.80 -1.13 4.93
N VAL A 107 -8.36 -1.95 4.03
CA VAL A 107 -7.91 -1.98 2.62
C VAL A 107 -7.98 -0.59 2.00
N LEU A 108 -9.09 0.13 2.20
CA LEU A 108 -9.26 1.50 1.71
C LEU A 108 -8.23 2.48 2.33
N SER A 109 -7.91 2.33 3.62
CA SER A 109 -6.86 3.11 4.28
C SER A 109 -5.47 2.83 3.67
N GLN A 110 -5.20 1.58 3.30
CA GLN A 110 -3.94 1.19 2.67
C GLN A 110 -3.79 1.66 1.22
N VAL A 111 -4.87 2.02 0.53
CA VAL A 111 -4.81 2.60 -0.83
C VAL A 111 -3.96 3.88 -0.84
N ILE A 112 -3.97 4.66 0.22
CA ILE A 112 -3.14 5.87 0.31
C ILE A 112 -1.64 5.50 0.31
N HIS A 113 -1.28 4.45 1.04
CA HIS A 113 0.08 3.94 1.03
C HIS A 113 0.49 3.42 -0.35
N LEU A 114 -0.43 2.72 -1.04
CA LEU A 114 -0.23 2.30 -2.42
C LEU A 114 0.02 3.50 -3.35
N VAL A 115 -0.77 4.57 -3.25
CA VAL A 115 -0.59 5.79 -4.06
C VAL A 115 0.78 6.42 -3.83
N ILE A 116 1.26 6.48 -2.58
CA ILE A 116 2.61 6.97 -2.27
C ILE A 116 3.67 6.09 -2.94
N GLN A 117 3.54 4.77 -2.88
CA GLN A 117 4.48 3.84 -3.52
C GLN A 117 4.42 3.88 -5.05
N LEU A 118 3.25 4.11 -5.63
CA LEU A 118 3.10 4.36 -7.07
C LEU A 118 3.79 5.65 -7.49
N GLY A 119 3.71 6.70 -6.67
CA GLY A 119 4.48 7.92 -6.87
C GLY A 119 5.98 7.67 -6.88
N LEU A 120 6.49 6.85 -5.93
CA LEU A 120 7.89 6.43 -5.90
C LEU A 120 8.29 5.69 -7.18
N LEU A 121 7.46 4.75 -7.65
CA LEU A 121 7.69 4.03 -8.90
C LEU A 121 7.75 5.00 -10.11
N ALA A 122 6.84 5.97 -10.18
CA ALA A 122 6.82 6.96 -11.24
C ALA A 122 8.12 7.80 -11.27
N VAL A 123 8.62 8.21 -10.11
CA VAL A 123 9.91 8.92 -9.99
C VAL A 123 11.06 8.06 -10.56
N PHE A 124 11.09 6.76 -10.26
CA PHE A 124 12.11 5.86 -10.78
C PHE A 124 11.98 5.64 -12.30
N ILE A 125 10.76 5.51 -12.83
CA ILE A 125 10.53 5.40 -14.29
C ILE A 125 11.12 6.61 -15.03
N VAL A 126 10.88 7.82 -14.52
CA VAL A 126 11.41 9.06 -15.10
C VAL A 126 12.93 9.13 -14.95
N MET A 127 13.47 8.82 -13.78
CA MET A 127 14.92 8.85 -13.51
C MET A 127 15.69 7.89 -14.43
N PHE A 128 15.19 6.67 -14.64
CA PHE A 128 15.82 5.65 -15.47
C PHE A 128 15.43 5.75 -16.96
N HIS A 129 14.64 6.75 -17.37
CA HIS A 129 14.18 6.98 -18.75
C HIS A 129 13.55 5.72 -19.37
N VAL A 130 12.75 4.99 -18.60
CA VAL A 130 12.13 3.74 -19.07
C VAL A 130 11.07 4.05 -20.14
N PRO A 131 11.11 3.43 -21.33
CA PRO A 131 10.18 3.72 -22.41
C PRO A 131 8.75 3.32 -22.04
N ILE A 132 7.83 4.27 -22.14
CA ILE A 132 6.41 4.05 -21.88
C ILE A 132 5.83 3.13 -22.97
N THR A 133 5.58 1.88 -22.61
CA THR A 133 5.05 0.84 -23.50
C THR A 133 3.61 0.48 -23.13
N VAL A 134 2.85 -0.17 -24.02
CA VAL A 134 1.48 -0.65 -23.73
C VAL A 134 1.40 -1.51 -22.46
N HIS A 135 2.51 -2.12 -22.03
CA HIS A 135 2.63 -2.89 -20.78
C HIS A 135 2.24 -2.11 -19.51
N TYR A 136 2.28 -0.77 -19.49
CA TYR A 136 1.82 0.02 -18.35
C TYR A 136 0.30 -0.09 -18.09
N LEU A 137 -0.51 -0.46 -19.11
CA LEU A 137 -1.95 -0.72 -18.94
C LEU A 137 -2.27 -1.92 -18.04
N TRP A 138 -1.29 -2.80 -17.76
CA TRP A 138 -1.47 -3.93 -16.87
C TRP A 138 -1.31 -3.55 -15.39
N LEU A 139 -0.77 -2.36 -15.09
CA LEU A 139 -0.57 -1.90 -13.71
C LEU A 139 -1.86 -1.92 -12.88
N PRO A 140 -3.00 -1.37 -13.35
CA PRO A 140 -4.24 -1.40 -12.56
C PRO A 140 -4.70 -2.82 -12.25
N LEU A 141 -4.47 -3.77 -13.16
CA LEU A 141 -4.87 -5.16 -12.98
C LEU A 141 -4.03 -5.86 -11.90
N ILE A 142 -2.73 -5.57 -11.86
CA ILE A 142 -1.79 -6.10 -10.86
C ILE A 142 -2.13 -5.58 -9.46
N PHE A 143 -2.64 -4.36 -9.34
CA PHE A 143 -3.05 -3.76 -8.06
C PHE A 143 -4.48 -4.09 -7.64
N MET A 144 -5.25 -4.79 -8.49
CA MET A 144 -6.58 -5.30 -8.14
C MET A 144 -6.56 -6.67 -7.46
N VAL A 145 -5.38 -7.33 -7.40
CA VAL A 145 -5.14 -8.58 -6.66
C VAL A 145 -4.78 -8.27 -5.20
#